data_AF-A0A2E3Q561-F1
#
_entry.id   AF-A0A2E3Q561-F1
#
_cell.length_a   1.000
_cell.length_b   1.000
_cell.length_c   1.000
_cell.angle_alpha   90.00
_cell.angle_beta   90.00
_cell.angle_gamma   90.00
#
_symmetry.space_group_name_H-M   'P 1'
#
loop_
_entity.id
_entity.type
_entity.pdbx_description
1 polymer ?
#
loop_
_entity_poly.entity_id
_entity_poly.type
_entity_poly.pdbx_seq_one_letter_code
_entity_poly.pdbx_strand_id
1 'polypeptide(L)' 'MLRRYDRPCLPLDEVRAEYLPHIGSVDYLIELIHQGRIGLRYTRTDVTRKAPPVVYLRDLAAWLDAHDPSNTQPATHRVA' A
#
# COMPACT_ATOMS: atom_id res chain seq x y z
N MET A 1 0.64 13.59 3.34
CA MET A 1 1.03 12.22 3.71
C MET A 1 2.49 11.85 3.39
N LEU A 2 3.22 12.58 2.53
CA LEU A 2 4.62 12.27 2.12
C LEU A 2 5.73 12.36 3.19
N ARG A 3 5.41 12.66 4.47
CA ARG A 3 6.43 12.79 5.54
C ARG A 3 6.67 11.52 6.34
N ARG A 4 5.87 10.46 6.16
CA ARG A 4 5.95 9.24 6.99
C ARG A 4 6.93 8.20 6.47
N TYR A 5 7.16 8.17 5.16
CA TYR A 5 8.03 7.19 4.50
C TYR A 5 9.11 7.93 3.71
N ASP A 6 10.36 7.70 4.07
CA ASP A 6 11.55 8.28 3.41
C ASP A 6 11.83 7.60 2.05
N ARG A 7 11.12 6.51 1.75
CA ARG A 7 11.33 5.67 0.56
C ARG A 7 10.17 5.80 -0.43
N PRO A 8 10.41 5.84 -1.76
CA PRO A 8 9.36 5.98 -2.77
C PRO A 8 8.47 4.73 -2.92
N CYS A 9 8.93 3.59 -2.39
CA CYS A 9 8.22 2.32 -2.39
C CYS A 9 8.26 1.67 -1.01
N LEU A 10 7.23 0.90 -0.71
CA LEU A 10 7.06 0.16 0.53
C LEU A 10 6.80 -1.32 0.21
N PRO A 11 7.42 -2.28 0.91
CA PRO A 11 7.11 -3.69 0.70
C PRO A 11 5.64 -3.98 1.04
N LEU A 12 5.03 -4.90 0.28
CA LEU A 12 3.64 -5.32 0.47
C LEU A 12 3.39 -5.85 1.89
N ASP A 13 4.42 -6.43 2.51
CA ASP A 13 4.35 -6.93 3.88
C ASP A 13 4.14 -5.80 4.91
N GLU A 14 4.86 -4.67 4.76
CA GLU A 14 4.65 -3.50 5.61
C GLU A 14 3.26 -2.87 5.35
N VAL A 15 2.89 -2.71 4.08
CA VAL A 15 1.55 -2.19 3.71
C VAL A 15 0.44 -3.08 4.29
N ARG A 16 0.62 -4.40 4.21
CA ARG A 16 -0.30 -5.37 4.81
C ARG A 16 -0.37 -5.17 6.32
N ALA A 17 0.77 -5.13 7.01
CA ALA A 17 0.79 -5.00 8.46
C ALA A 17 0.14 -3.69 8.96
N GLU A 18 0.30 -2.59 8.22
CA GLU A 18 -0.18 -1.27 8.63
C GLU A 18 -1.63 -1.00 8.23
N TYR A 19 -2.01 -1.29 6.99
CA TYR A 19 -3.34 -0.95 6.45
C TYR A 19 -4.30 -2.13 6.41
N LEU A 20 -3.78 -3.36 6.35
CA LEU A 20 -4.56 -4.58 6.18
C LEU A 20 -4.19 -5.64 7.25
N PRO A 21 -4.20 -5.31 8.55
CA PRO A 21 -3.77 -6.24 9.60
C PRO A 21 -4.66 -7.50 9.68
N HIS A 22 -5.86 -7.45 9.10
CA HIS A 22 -6.76 -8.58 8.97
C HIS A 22 -6.33 -9.59 7.89
N ILE A 23 -5.40 -9.22 6.99
CA ILE A 23 -4.81 -10.13 6.01
C ILE A 23 -3.58 -10.80 6.64
N GLY A 24 -3.69 -12.12 6.83
CA GLY A 24 -2.66 -12.90 7.51
C GLY A 24 -1.35 -13.05 6.73
N SER A 25 -1.38 -13.01 5.39
CA SER A 25 -0.22 -13.31 4.55
C SER A 25 -0.13 -12.41 3.33
N VAL A 26 1.09 -12.12 2.87
CA VAL A 26 1.34 -11.39 1.63
C VAL A 26 0.78 -12.12 0.42
N ASP A 27 0.91 -13.45 0.36
CA ASP A 27 0.33 -14.26 -0.71
C ASP A 27 -1.20 -14.11 -0.77
N TYR A 28 -1.88 -14.08 0.38
CA TYR A 28 -3.32 -13.87 0.43
C TYR A 28 -3.72 -12.46 -0.03
N LEU A 29 -2.93 -11.44 0.31
CA LEU A 29 -3.11 -10.08 -0.23
C LEU A 29 -2.98 -10.07 -1.76
N ILE A 30 -1.98 -10.77 -2.30
CA ILE A 30 -1.81 -10.90 -3.76
C ILE A 30 -3.02 -11.60 -4.39
N GLU A 31 -3.51 -12.68 -3.79
CA GLU A 31 -4.72 -13.37 -4.29
C GLU A 31 -5.93 -12.44 -4.30
N LEU A 32 -6.15 -11.65 -3.24
CA LEU A 32 -7.24 -10.67 -3.19
C LEU A 32 -7.10 -9.57 -4.25
N ILE A 33 -5.87 -9.15 -4.55
CA ILE A 33 -5.59 -8.21 -5.64
C ILE A 33 -5.92 -8.85 -7.00
N HIS A 34 -5.50 -10.11 -7.22
CA HIS A 34 -5.78 -10.86 -8.45
C HIS A 34 -7.28 -11.13 -8.63
N GLN A 35 -8.01 -11.36 -7.55
CA GLN A 35 -9.46 -11.50 -7.54
C GLN A 35 -10.19 -10.16 -7.78
N GLY A 36 -9.48 -9.04 -7.85
CA GLY A 36 -10.08 -7.70 -7.99
C GLY A 36 -10.80 -7.22 -6.73
N ARG A 37 -10.62 -7.90 -5.59
CA ARG A 37 -11.17 -7.47 -4.29
C ARG A 37 -10.42 -6.25 -3.77
N ILE A 38 -9.13 -6.15 -4.07
CA ILE A 38 -8.26 -5.04 -3.68
C ILE A 38 -7.66 -4.43 -4.95
N GLY A 39 -8.06 -3.20 -5.28
CA GLY A 39 -7.53 -2.45 -6.42
C GLY A 39 -6.12 -1.89 -6.22
N LEU A 40 -5.27 -2.55 -5.43
CA LEU A 40 -3.93 -2.09 -5.09
C LEU A 40 -2.92 -2.62 -6.11
N ARG A 41 -2.19 -1.73 -6.77
CA ARG A 41 -1.11 -2.14 -7.69
C ARG A 41 0.17 -2.44 -6.92
N TYR A 42 0.78 -3.57 -7.25
CA TYR A 42 2.12 -3.91 -6.76
C TYR A 42 3.07 -4.16 -7.93
N THR A 43 4.35 -3.92 -7.67
CA THR A 43 5.46 -4.14 -8.58
C THR A 43 6.42 -5.14 -7.94
N ARG A 44 7.04 -6.00 -8.75
CA ARG A 44 8.13 -6.87 -8.29
C ARG A 44 9.41 -6.31 -8.89
N THR A 45 10.36 -5.91 -8.04
CA THR A 45 11.62 -5.28 -8.49
C THR A 45 12.49 -6.26 -9.26
N ASP A 46 12.43 -7.56 -8.96
CA ASP A 46 13.17 -8.58 -9.70
C ASP A 46 12.26 -9.69 -10.25
N VAL A 47 12.70 -10.27 -11.36
CA VAL A 47 12.14 -11.46 -12.01
C VAL A 47 12.31 -12.73 -11.15
N THR A 48 13.16 -12.67 -10.13
CA THR A 48 13.40 -13.77 -9.21
C THR A 48 12.25 -13.89 -8.22
N ARG A 49 11.68 -15.09 -8.05
CA ARG A 49 10.56 -15.38 -7.12
C ARG A 49 10.80 -14.91 -5.66
N LYS A 50 12.06 -14.66 -5.27
CA LYS A 50 12.47 -14.20 -3.94
C LYS A 50 12.36 -12.68 -3.72
N ALA A 51 12.18 -11.86 -4.76
CA ALA A 51 12.07 -10.42 -4.54
C ALA A 51 10.73 -10.09 -3.87
N PRO A 52 10.76 -9.33 -2.75
CA PRO A 52 9.56 -8.94 -2.06
C PRO A 52 8.71 -8.06 -2.99
N PRO A 53 7.40 -8.30 -3.10
CA PRO A 53 6.51 -7.40 -3.82
C PRO A 53 6.52 -6.03 -3.13
N VAL A 54 6.61 -4.96 -3.91
CA VAL A 54 6.63 -3.58 -3.43
C VAL A 54 5.46 -2.79 -4.02
N VAL A 55 4.93 -1.86 -3.25
CA VAL A 55 3.93 -0.88 -3.67
C VAL A 55 4.61 0.47 -3.75
N TYR A 56 4.37 1.21 -4.83
CA TYR A 56 4.77 2.62 -4.87
C TYR A 56 3.80 3.44 -4.03
N LEU A 57 4.31 4.39 -3.25
CA LEU A 57 3.47 5.21 -2.38
C LEU A 57 2.38 5.98 -3.16
N ARG A 58 2.65 6.33 -4.43
CA ARG A 58 1.66 6.96 -5.31
C ARG A 58 0.45 6.05 -5.57
N ASP A 59 0.69 4.76 -5.77
CA ASP A 59 -0.33 3.76 -6.05
C ASP A 59 -1.08 3.42 -4.76
N LEU A 60 -0.37 3.37 -3.63
CA LEU A 60 -0.97 3.23 -2.31
C LEU A 60 -1.88 4.40 -1.96
N ALA A 61 -1.43 5.64 -2.18
CA ALA A 61 -2.22 6.84 -1.93
C ALA A 61 -3.50 6.85 -2.78
N ALA A 62 -3.38 6.59 -4.09
CA ALA A 62 -4.54 6.50 -4.97
C ALA A 62 -5.53 5.41 -4.53
N TRP A 63 -5.04 4.29 -4.02
CA TRP A 63 -5.90 3.23 -3.48
C TRP A 63 -6.60 3.66 -2.19
N LEU A 64 -5.88 4.34 -1.28
CA LEU A 64 -6.46 4.87 -0.03
C LEU A 64 -7.52 5.93 -0.31
N ASP A 65 -7.26 6.87 -1.22
CA ASP A 65 -8.24 7.89 -1.66
C ASP A 65 -9.50 7.26 -2.25
N ALA A 66 -9.36 6.13 -2.96
CA ALA A 66 -10.49 5.41 -3.54
C ALA A 66 -11.29 4.59 -2.52
N HIS A 67 -10.63 4.08 -1.46
CA HIS A 67 -11.26 3.23 -0.45
C HIS A 67 -11.84 4.01 0.72
N ASP A 68 -11.33 5.21 0.99
CA ASP A 68 -11.78 6.06 2.08
C ASP A 68 -12.10 7.48 1.57
N PRO A 69 -13.34 7.72 1.11
CA PRO A 69 -13.78 9.06 0.72
C PRO A 69 -13.85 10.05 1.90
N SER A 70 -13.72 9.59 3.15
CA SER A 70 -13.70 10.43 4.35
C SER A 70 -12.27 10.79 4.79
N ASN A 71 -11.26 10.03 4.36
CA ASN A 71 -9.84 10.23 4.64
C ASN A 71 -9.17 11.15 3.61
N THR A 72 -9.96 11.99 2.92
CA THR A 72 -9.48 13.27 2.40
C THR A 72 -9.10 14.18 3.58
N GLN A 73 -8.13 13.76 4.39
CA GLN A 73 -7.37 14.67 5.22
C GLN A 73 -6.31 15.26 4.29
N PRO A 74 -6.52 16.48 3.75
CA PRO A 74 -5.37 17.27 3.33
C PRO A 74 -4.42 17.26 4.52
N ALA A 75 -3.14 17.11 4.25
CA ALA A 75 -2.12 17.18 5.27
C ALA A 75 -2.15 18.56 5.93
N THR A 76 -3.05 18.79 6.89
CA THR A 76 -3.09 19.98 7.72
C THR A 76 -2.06 19.77 8.81
N HIS A 77 -0.83 20.04 8.40
CA HIS A 77 0.11 20.89 9.11
C HIS A 77 -0.23 21.13 10.60
N ARG A 78 0.54 20.49 11.47
CA ARG A 78 0.72 20.93 12.85
C ARG A 78 1.32 22.35 12.83
N VAL A 79 0.47 23.36 13.05
CA VAL A 79 0.72 24.69 13.66
C VAL A 79 -0.64 25.07 14.28
N ALA A 80 -0.78 25.49 15.54
CA ALA A 80 0.10 26.21 16.45
C ALA A 80 0.03 25.65 17.88
#